data_AF-A0A1I3UPS3-F1
#
_entry.id   AF-A0A1I3UPS3-F1
#
_cell.length_a   1.000
_cell.length_b   1.000
_cell.length_c   1.000
_cell.angle_alpha   90.00
_cell.angle_beta   90.00
_cell.angle_gamma   90.00
#
_symmetry.space_group_name_H-M   'P 1'
#
loop_
_entity.id
_entity.type
_entity.pdbx_description
1 polymer ?
#
loop_
_entity_poly.entity_id
_entity_poly.type
_entity_poly.pdbx_seq_one_letter_code
_entity_poly.pdbx_strand_id
1 'polypeptide(L)'
;MTLLSCEEKHEKPTPFIEEGTMKDIMYDFSLVSAIEGVSAYYTDTVSKINGASVLRKYGIDSLTYVKNSEYYLNLDKGVYLDMQLEVKKRLEEQKAIIDTLVKRENDDKIKLGVVKDSLVLKDSLGVKINSSKVNDLKKAAKGLKLESKLQKLN
;
A
#
# COMPACT_ATOMS: atom_id res chain seq x y z
N MET A 1 6.41 47.14 -33.28
CA MET A 1 5.28 46.40 -32.69
C MET A 1 5.83 45.72 -31.44
N THR A 2 5.74 46.42 -30.32
CA THR A 2 6.31 46.00 -29.04
C THR A 2 5.42 44.90 -28.47
N LEU A 3 5.94 43.68 -28.40
CA LEU A 3 5.31 42.59 -27.66
C LEU A 3 5.51 42.89 -26.16
N LEU A 4 4.58 43.64 -25.58
CA LEU A 4 4.42 43.69 -24.13
C LEU A 4 3.82 42.34 -23.72
N SER A 5 4.67 41.40 -23.33
CA SER A 5 4.25 40.23 -22.59
C SER A 5 3.63 40.73 -21.30
N CYS A 6 2.30 40.76 -21.22
CA CYS A 6 1.61 40.92 -19.96
C CYS A 6 1.95 39.67 -19.15
N GLU A 7 2.72 39.84 -18.07
CA GLU A 7 2.94 38.79 -17.09
C GLU A 7 1.58 38.54 -16.44
N GLU A 8 0.79 37.63 -17.01
CA GLU A 8 -0.55 37.31 -16.54
C GLU A 8 -0.39 36.69 -15.15
N LYS A 9 -0.69 37.51 -14.14
CA LYS A 9 -0.79 37.08 -12.76
C LYS A 9 -1.83 35.96 -12.72
N HIS A 10 -1.39 34.70 -12.65
CA HIS A 10 -2.29 33.55 -12.73
C HIS A 10 -3.33 33.63 -11.61
N GLU A 11 -4.58 33.89 -12.01
CA GLU A 11 -5.66 34.10 -11.05
C GLU A 11 -5.97 32.79 -10.32
N LYS A 12 -6.06 32.88 -8.99
CA LYS A 12 -6.39 31.74 -8.14
C LYS A 12 -7.82 31.27 -8.47
N PRO A 13 -8.01 30.03 -8.94
CA PRO A 13 -9.32 29.57 -9.40
C PRO A 13 -10.29 29.43 -8.22
N THR A 14 -11.58 29.62 -8.51
CA THR A 14 -12.67 29.37 -7.57
C THR A 14 -13.62 28.35 -8.18
N PRO A 15 -13.88 27.20 -7.52
CA PRO A 15 -13.34 26.79 -6.23
C PRO A 15 -11.85 26.40 -6.29
N PHE A 16 -11.15 26.67 -5.18
CA PHE A 16 -9.72 26.40 -5.06
C PHE A 16 -9.45 25.06 -4.37
N ILE A 17 -8.49 24.30 -4.89
CA ILE A 17 -7.98 23.06 -4.31
C ILE A 17 -6.66 23.41 -3.63
N GLU A 18 -6.60 23.25 -2.30
CA GLU A 18 -5.36 23.44 -1.54
C GLU A 18 -4.28 22.41 -1.91
N GLU A 19 -3.01 22.79 -1.77
CA GLU A 19 -1.87 22.02 -2.28
C GLU A 19 -1.83 20.60 -1.72
N GLY A 20 -2.09 20.44 -0.43
CA GLY A 20 -2.16 19.13 0.21
C GLY A 20 -3.24 18.23 -0.41
N THR A 21 -4.42 18.79 -0.70
CA THR A 21 -5.51 18.06 -1.36
C THR A 21 -5.14 17.73 -2.81
N MET A 22 -4.46 18.65 -3.52
CA MET A 22 -3.97 18.38 -4.87
C MET A 22 -2.95 17.22 -4.88
N LYS A 23 -2.03 17.17 -3.91
CA LYS A 23 -1.09 16.05 -3.73
C LYS A 23 -1.81 14.73 -3.46
N ASP A 24 -2.84 14.73 -2.63
CA ASP A 24 -3.65 13.53 -2.36
C ASP A 24 -4.40 13.04 -3.61
N ILE A 25 -4.95 13.97 -4.41
CA ILE A 25 -5.58 13.66 -5.70
C ILE A 25 -4.55 13.04 -6.66
N MET A 26 -3.37 13.66 -6.81
CA MET A 26 -2.28 13.15 -7.66
C MET A 26 -1.81 11.75 -7.25
N TYR A 27 -1.73 11.50 -5.95
CA TYR A 27 -1.38 10.20 -5.39
C TYR A 27 -2.42 9.13 -5.75
N ASP A 28 -3.71 9.42 -5.58
CA ASP A 28 -4.77 8.48 -5.94
C ASP A 28 -4.86 8.24 -7.45
N PHE A 29 -4.68 9.27 -8.28
CA PHE A 29 -4.59 9.10 -9.74
C PHE A 29 -3.42 8.18 -10.14
N SER A 30 -2.29 8.29 -9.44
CA SER A 30 -1.13 7.43 -9.66
C SER A 30 -1.43 5.98 -9.28
N LEU A 31 -2.14 5.75 -8.18
CA LEU A 31 -2.59 4.41 -7.77
C LEU A 31 -3.57 3.81 -8.79
N VAL A 32 -4.57 4.58 -9.22
CA VAL A 32 -5.54 4.11 -10.23
C VAL A 32 -4.82 3.77 -11.53
N SER A 33 -3.94 4.64 -12.03
CA SER A 33 -3.14 4.38 -13.24
C SER A 33 -2.28 3.11 -13.11
N ALA A 34 -1.68 2.88 -11.93
CA ALA A 34 -0.88 1.69 -11.68
C ALA A 34 -1.74 0.41 -11.65
N ILE A 35 -2.95 0.48 -11.09
CA ILE A 35 -3.91 -0.62 -11.08
C ILE A 35 -4.39 -0.92 -12.50
N GLU A 36 -4.81 0.10 -13.25
CA GLU A 36 -5.30 -0.04 -14.63
C GLU A 36 -4.24 -0.67 -15.55
N GLY A 37 -2.94 -0.37 -15.33
CA GLY A 37 -1.83 -0.96 -16.07
C GLY A 37 -1.54 -2.44 -15.77
N VAL A 38 -1.98 -2.96 -14.62
CA VAL A 38 -1.77 -4.36 -14.19
C VAL A 38 -3.04 -5.20 -14.39
N SER A 39 -4.23 -4.62 -14.21
CA SER A 39 -5.50 -5.32 -14.30
C SER A 39 -6.07 -5.31 -15.72
N ALA A 40 -5.69 -6.29 -16.54
CA ALA A 40 -6.46 -6.65 -17.74
C ALA A 40 -7.83 -7.30 -17.41
N TYR A 41 -8.10 -7.60 -16.13
CA TYR A 41 -9.25 -8.36 -15.66
C TYR A 41 -10.21 -7.50 -14.84
N TYR A 42 -10.97 -6.65 -15.53
CA TYR A 42 -12.23 -6.15 -14.98
C TYR A 42 -13.22 -7.32 -15.00
N THR A 43 -13.59 -7.83 -13.83
CA THR A 43 -14.74 -8.73 -13.72
C THR A 43 -15.99 -7.89 -13.54
N ASP A 44 -17.14 -8.34 -14.06
CA ASP A 44 -18.42 -7.61 -13.99
C ASP A 44 -18.90 -7.31 -12.56
N THR A 45 -18.26 -7.93 -11.56
CA THR A 45 -18.57 -7.79 -10.14
C THR A 45 -17.76 -6.71 -9.43
N VAL A 46 -16.69 -6.17 -10.03
CA VAL A 46 -15.85 -5.13 -9.43
C VAL A 46 -16.15 -3.79 -10.10
N SER A 47 -16.57 -2.80 -9.31
CA SER A 47 -16.81 -1.45 -9.80
C SER A 47 -15.55 -0.89 -10.48
N LYS A 48 -15.68 -0.39 -11.71
CA LYS A 48 -14.56 0.23 -12.44
C LYS A 48 -14.07 1.45 -11.68
N ILE A 49 -12.92 1.31 -11.02
CA ILE A 49 -12.16 2.43 -10.44
C ILE A 49 -11.44 3.09 -11.62
N ASN A 50 -11.64 4.38 -11.79
CA ASN A 50 -11.05 5.19 -12.86
C ASN A 50 -10.80 6.62 -12.38
N GLY A 51 -10.23 7.48 -13.23
CA GLY A 51 -9.98 8.89 -12.88
C GLY A 51 -11.21 9.65 -12.37
N ALA A 52 -12.40 9.40 -12.91
CA ALA A 52 -13.64 10.03 -12.44
C ALA A 52 -14.03 9.57 -11.03
N SER A 53 -13.69 8.33 -10.64
CA SER A 53 -13.88 7.85 -9.28
C SER A 53 -12.95 8.53 -8.26
N VAL A 54 -11.73 8.92 -8.68
CA VAL A 54 -10.82 9.70 -7.85
C VAL A 54 -11.42 11.08 -7.58
N LEU A 55 -11.81 11.82 -8.61
CA LEU A 55 -12.39 13.16 -8.43
C LEU A 55 -13.66 13.15 -7.57
N ARG A 56 -14.51 12.12 -7.74
CA ARG A 56 -15.71 11.92 -6.90
C ARG A 56 -15.37 11.70 -5.42
N LYS A 57 -14.26 11.01 -5.09
CA LYS A 57 -13.80 10.81 -3.70
C LYS A 57 -13.55 12.14 -2.99
N TYR A 58 -13.07 13.16 -3.71
CA TYR A 58 -12.78 14.49 -3.17
C TYR A 58 -13.92 15.51 -3.33
N GLY A 59 -15.05 15.12 -3.93
CA GLY A 59 -16.16 16.04 -4.20
C GLY A 59 -15.82 17.12 -5.22
N ILE A 60 -14.87 16.83 -6.12
CA ILE A 60 -14.36 17.78 -7.13
C ILE A 60 -14.85 17.35 -8.51
N ASP A 61 -15.25 18.31 -9.33
CA ASP A 61 -15.56 18.08 -10.74
C ASP A 61 -14.31 18.24 -11.63
N SER A 62 -14.37 17.69 -12.84
CA SER A 62 -13.25 17.72 -13.78
C SER A 62 -12.81 19.13 -14.18
N LEU A 63 -13.75 20.08 -14.29
CA LEU A 63 -13.43 21.45 -14.67
C LEU A 63 -12.69 22.16 -13.53
N THR A 64 -13.14 21.98 -12.30
CA THR A 64 -12.44 22.48 -11.10
C THR A 64 -11.03 21.90 -11.01
N TYR A 65 -10.85 20.60 -11.23
CA TYR A 65 -9.53 19.99 -11.24
C TYR A 65 -8.62 20.60 -12.30
N VAL A 66 -9.06 20.69 -13.56
CA VAL A 66 -8.26 21.24 -14.67
C VAL A 66 -7.81 22.67 -14.39
N LYS A 67 -8.71 23.54 -13.92
CA LYS A 67 -8.37 24.94 -13.59
C LYS A 67 -7.33 25.04 -12.47
N ASN A 68 -7.43 24.19 -11.45
CA ASN A 68 -6.46 24.16 -10.36
C ASN A 68 -5.12 23.56 -10.81
N SER A 69 -5.13 22.50 -11.63
CA SER A 69 -3.91 21.94 -12.22
C SER A 69 -3.18 23.00 -13.06
N GLU A 70 -3.90 23.72 -13.92
CA GLU A 70 -3.37 24.82 -14.71
C GLU A 70 -2.79 25.94 -13.83
N TYR A 71 -3.51 26.33 -12.77
CA TYR A 71 -3.00 27.29 -11.79
C TYR A 71 -1.65 26.85 -11.20
N TYR A 72 -1.54 25.62 -10.70
CA TYR A 72 -0.29 25.11 -10.11
C TYR A 72 0.84 24.94 -11.13
N LEU A 73 0.53 24.56 -12.38
CA LEU A 73 1.51 24.46 -13.47
C LEU A 73 2.14 25.80 -13.82
N ASN A 74 1.34 26.86 -13.71
CA ASN A 74 1.73 28.21 -14.05
C ASN A 74 2.32 29.00 -12.87
N LEU A 75 2.35 28.42 -11.66
CA LEU A 75 3.10 29.02 -10.56
C LEU A 75 4.61 28.92 -10.84
N ASP A 76 5.30 30.06 -10.74
CA ASP A 76 6.76 30.09 -10.76
C ASP A 76 7.36 29.22 -9.65
N LYS A 77 8.59 28.75 -9.90
CA LYS A 77 9.45 27.98 -8.96
C LYS A 77 9.19 26.47 -8.86
N GLY A 78 8.54 25.86 -9.86
CA GLY A 78 8.48 24.39 -9.91
C GLY A 78 7.60 23.76 -8.83
N VAL A 79 6.67 24.52 -8.24
CA VAL A 79 5.72 24.05 -7.21
C VAL A 79 5.01 22.77 -7.66
N TYR A 80 4.56 22.72 -8.92
CA TYR A 80 3.94 21.53 -9.47
C TYR A 80 4.88 20.32 -9.50
N LEU A 81 6.16 20.54 -9.84
CA LEU A 81 7.17 19.49 -9.83
C LEU A 81 7.44 18.99 -8.41
N ASP A 82 7.54 19.89 -7.43
CA ASP A 82 7.75 19.54 -6.02
C ASP A 82 6.60 18.69 -5.49
N MET A 83 5.35 19.04 -5.81
CA MET A 83 4.19 18.20 -5.49
C MET A 83 4.32 16.79 -6.08
N GLN A 84 4.74 16.67 -7.34
CA GLN A 84 4.93 15.37 -7.98
C GLN A 84 6.07 14.56 -7.34
N LEU A 85 7.16 15.22 -6.95
CA LEU A 85 8.28 14.59 -6.26
C LEU A 85 7.89 14.09 -4.87
N GLU A 86 7.09 14.84 -4.13
CA GLU A 86 6.55 14.41 -2.84
C GLU A 86 5.61 13.21 -2.98
N VAL A 87 4.72 13.24 -3.98
CA VAL A 87 3.83 12.11 -4.29
C VAL A 87 4.63 10.86 -4.66
N LYS A 88 5.67 11.02 -5.49
CA LYS A 88 6.59 9.94 -5.86
C LYS A 88 7.29 9.36 -4.63
N LYS A 89 7.83 10.21 -3.76
CA LYS A 89 8.49 9.79 -2.52
C LYS A 89 7.53 8.97 -1.63
N ARG A 90 6.29 9.45 -1.46
CA ARG A 90 5.24 8.74 -0.71
C ARG A 90 4.95 7.36 -1.33
N LEU A 91 4.89 7.25 -2.65
CA LEU A 91 4.70 5.97 -3.34
C LEU A 91 5.86 5.01 -3.09
N GLU A 92 7.10 5.49 -3.16
CA GLU A 92 8.30 4.68 -2.90
C GLU A 92 8.38 4.18 -1.46
N GLU A 93 8.06 5.03 -0.48
CA GLU A 93 8.00 4.66 0.93
C GLU A 93 6.95 3.57 1.18
N GLN A 94 5.75 3.73 0.63
CA GLN A 94 4.70 2.72 0.77
C GLN A 94 5.04 1.42 0.07
N LYS A 95 5.65 1.50 -1.12
CA LYS A 95 6.14 0.31 -1.83
C LYS A 95 7.16 -0.45 -0.99
N ALA A 96 8.13 0.23 -0.39
CA ALA A 96 9.15 -0.40 0.45
C ALA A 96 8.54 -1.11 1.67
N ILE A 97 7.51 -0.51 2.29
CA ILE A 97 6.75 -1.13 3.38
C ILE A 97 6.06 -2.40 2.89
N ILE A 98 5.31 -2.32 1.78
CA ILE A 98 4.58 -3.47 1.21
C ILE A 98 5.54 -4.59 0.81
N ASP A 99 6.63 -4.28 0.11
CA ASP A 99 7.66 -5.25 -0.27
C ASP A 99 8.23 -5.98 0.94
N THR A 100 8.45 -5.25 2.04
CA THR A 100 8.97 -5.82 3.29
C THR A 100 7.94 -6.76 3.94
N LEU A 101 6.66 -6.38 3.95
CA LEU A 101 5.57 -7.21 4.48
C LEU A 101 5.39 -8.49 3.65
N VAL A 102 5.40 -8.38 2.32
CA VAL A 102 5.28 -9.52 1.40
C VAL A 102 6.46 -10.49 1.57
N LYS A 103 7.68 -9.98 1.71
CA LYS A 103 8.86 -10.83 1.99
C LYS A 103 8.71 -11.61 3.29
N ARG A 104 8.30 -10.94 4.38
CA ARG A 104 8.06 -11.61 5.68
C ARG A 104 6.97 -12.68 5.59
N GLU A 105 5.86 -12.38 4.93
CA GLU A 105 4.78 -13.35 4.74
C GLU A 105 5.27 -14.58 3.96
N ASN A 106 6.04 -14.38 2.89
CA ASN A 106 6.61 -15.48 2.11
C ASN A 106 7.61 -16.30 2.92
N ASP A 107 8.49 -15.65 3.70
CA ASP A 107 9.44 -16.34 4.58
C ASP A 107 8.72 -17.17 5.65
N ASP A 108 7.63 -16.65 6.22
CA ASP A 108 6.82 -17.35 7.22
C ASP A 108 6.04 -18.52 6.58
N LYS A 109 5.52 -18.36 5.37
CA LYS A 109 4.92 -19.45 4.59
C LYS A 109 5.94 -20.54 4.24
N ILE A 110 7.15 -20.16 3.84
CA ILE A 110 8.26 -21.10 3.55
C ILE A 110 8.64 -21.85 4.82
N LYS A 111 8.83 -21.17 5.96
CA LYS A 111 9.13 -21.82 7.24
C LYS A 111 8.01 -22.79 7.65
N LEU A 112 6.74 -22.40 7.47
CA LEU A 112 5.60 -23.27 7.79
C LEU A 112 5.52 -24.48 6.85
N GLY A 113 5.86 -24.32 5.57
CA GLY A 113 5.99 -25.39 4.59
C GLY A 113 7.12 -26.35 4.93
N VAL A 114 8.32 -25.84 5.22
CA VAL A 114 9.49 -26.64 5.63
C VAL A 114 9.24 -27.39 6.94
N VAL A 115 8.54 -26.78 7.91
CA VAL A 115 8.15 -27.47 9.15
C VAL A 115 7.13 -28.57 8.87
N LYS A 116 6.11 -28.32 8.02
CA LYS A 116 5.15 -29.36 7.62
C LYS A 116 5.83 -30.50 6.86
N ASP A 117 6.69 -30.19 5.90
CA ASP A 117 7.41 -31.19 5.11
C ASP A 117 8.40 -31.99 5.98
N SER A 118 9.08 -31.34 6.94
CA SER A 118 9.93 -32.02 7.91
C SER A 118 9.14 -32.93 8.88
N LEU A 119 7.89 -32.57 9.23
CA LEU A 119 7.00 -33.42 10.01
C LEU A 119 6.48 -34.61 9.20
N VAL A 120 6.16 -34.41 7.92
CA VAL A 120 5.73 -35.49 7.00
C VAL A 120 6.88 -36.46 6.67
N LEU A 121 8.12 -35.93 6.53
CA LEU A 121 9.33 -36.72 6.32
C LEU A 121 9.70 -37.56 7.56
N LYS A 122 9.37 -37.12 8.77
CA LYS A 122 9.55 -37.91 10.01
C LYS A 122 8.64 -39.13 10.10
N ASP A 123 7.48 -39.08 9.44
CA ASP A 123 6.55 -40.22 9.39
C ASP A 123 6.92 -41.20 8.26
N SER A 124 7.67 -40.75 7.24
CA SER A 124 8.05 -41.57 6.06
C SER A 124 9.44 -42.18 6.13
N LEU A 125 10.34 -41.68 6.99
CA LEU A 125 11.68 -42.22 7.19
C LEU A 125 11.77 -42.80 8.60
N GLY A 126 11.73 -44.14 8.71
CA GLY A 126 11.77 -44.91 9.96
C GLY A 126 13.04 -44.71 10.79
N VAL A 127 13.22 -43.52 11.36
CA VAL A 127 14.28 -43.18 12.30
C VAL A 127 13.71 -43.28 13.71
N LYS A 128 14.11 -44.34 14.43
CA LYS A 128 13.85 -44.50 15.88
C LYS A 128 14.54 -43.38 16.66
N ILE A 129 13.81 -42.30 16.97
CA ILE A 129 14.21 -41.35 18.01
C ILE A 129 13.92 -42.00 19.37
N ASN A 130 14.92 -42.09 20.24
CA ASN A 130 14.82 -42.68 21.58
C ASN A 130 13.69 -41.99 22.40
N SER A 131 12.76 -42.80 22.90
CA SER A 131 11.50 -42.39 23.51
C SER A 131 11.64 -41.60 24.83
N SER A 132 12.82 -41.56 25.44
CA SER A 132 13.03 -40.84 26.70
C SER A 132 12.96 -39.32 26.54
N LYS A 133 13.56 -38.73 25.49
CA LYS A 133 13.61 -37.27 25.30
C LYS A 133 12.28 -36.66 24.84
N VAL A 134 11.42 -37.45 24.20
CA VAL A 134 10.10 -37.00 23.70
C VAL A 134 9.08 -36.85 24.84
N ASN A 135 9.20 -37.66 25.89
CA ASN A 135 8.31 -37.58 27.05
C ASN A 135 8.60 -36.35 27.92
N ASP A 136 9.86 -35.94 28.04
CA ASP A 136 10.24 -34.74 28.79
C ASP A 136 9.74 -33.45 28.11
N LEU A 137 9.81 -33.40 26.77
CA LEU A 137 9.31 -32.27 25.98
C LEU A 137 7.77 -32.18 25.97
N LYS A 138 7.06 -33.31 25.95
CA LYS A 138 5.59 -33.32 26.10
C LYS A 138 5.14 -32.87 27.49
N LYS A 139 5.91 -33.18 28.54
CA LYS A 139 5.61 -32.77 29.91
C LYS A 139 5.82 -31.26 30.11
N ALA A 140 6.88 -30.70 29.53
CA ALA A 140 7.15 -29.26 29.53
C ALA A 140 6.07 -28.45 28.77
N ALA A 141 5.64 -28.92 27.59
CA ALA A 141 4.62 -28.25 26.79
C ALA A 141 3.23 -28.26 27.46
N LYS A 142 2.93 -29.27 28.29
CA LYS A 142 1.66 -29.34 29.04
C LYS A 142 1.63 -28.36 30.23
N GLY A 143 2.79 -28.10 30.85
CA GLY A 143 2.93 -27.12 31.93
C GLY A 143 2.68 -25.68 31.46
N LEU A 144 3.32 -25.25 30.37
CA LEU A 144 3.14 -23.92 29.78
C LEU A 144 1.70 -23.63 29.32
N LYS A 145 0.97 -24.67 28.89
CA LYS A 145 -0.43 -24.54 28.45
C LYS A 145 -1.43 -24.46 29.61
N LEU A 146 -1.02 -24.90 30.81
CA LEU A 146 -1.82 -24.79 32.03
C LEU A 146 -1.61 -23.41 32.69
N GLU A 147 -0.38 -22.92 32.71
CA GLU A 147 -0.03 -21.59 33.24
C GLU A 147 -0.70 -20.46 32.45
N SER A 148 -0.70 -20.56 31.12
CA SER A 148 -1.41 -19.60 30.23
C SER A 148 -2.93 -19.67 30.30
N LYS A 149 -3.51 -20.75 30.87
CA LYS A 149 -4.95 -20.85 31.15
C LYS A 149 -5.32 -20.26 32.51
N LEU A 150 -4.44 -20.35 33.52
CA LEU A 150 -4.67 -19.78 34.85
C LEU A 150 -4.59 -18.24 34.84
N GLN A 151 -3.74 -17.65 34.00
CA GLN A 151 -3.67 -16.19 33.81
C GLN A 151 -4.90 -15.56 33.12
N LYS A 152 -5.81 -16.37 32.54
CA LYS A 152 -7.01 -15.89 31.85
C LYS A 152 -8.29 -16.03 32.68
N LEU A 153 -8.17 -16.46 33.94
CA LEU A 153 -9.30 -16.78 34.81
C LEU A 153 -9.33 -15.95 36.11
N ASN A 154 -8.49 -14.91 36.21
CA ASN A 154 -8.57 -13.83 37.20
C ASN A 154 -8.80 -12.51 36.49
#